data_AF-A0A9N9SVT3-F1
#
_entry.id   AF-A0A9N9SVT3-F1
#
_cell.length_a   1.000
_cell.length_b   1.000
_cell.length_c   1.000
_cell.angle_alpha   90.00
_cell.angle_beta   90.00
_cell.angle_gamma   90.00
#
_symmetry.space_group_name_H-M   'P 1'
#
loop_
_entity.id
_entity.type
_entity.pdbx_description
1 polymer ?
#
loop_
_entity_poly.entity_id
_entity_poly.type
_entity_poly.pdbx_seq_one_letter_code
_entity_poly.pdbx_strand_id
1 'polypeptide(L)'
;MPNVPKIRIHDVNPFMQTIRNFLLGRKHTLALRFQDALASRSPPPPVLPDGPAHKLNTNYYYSRDARREVSPPEVIAPNPKQIESGEKGEVVKRITPGPIYRWD
;
A
#
# COMPACT_ATOMS: atom_id res chain seq x y z
N MET A 1 -3.00 14.27 19.56
CA MET A 1 -2.90 13.62 20.89
C MET A 1 -4.08 12.68 21.03
N PRO A 2 -3.93 11.43 21.51
CA PRO A 2 -5.09 10.57 21.77
C PRO A 2 -6.00 11.26 22.79
N ASN A 3 -7.29 11.30 22.51
CA ASN A 3 -8.28 11.96 23.35
C ASN A 3 -8.34 11.23 24.70
N VAL A 4 -8.03 11.92 25.81
CA VAL A 4 -8.19 11.36 27.16
C VAL A 4 -9.69 11.24 27.43
N PRO A 5 -10.19 10.07 27.86
CA PRO A 5 -11.61 9.89 28.05
C PRO A 5 -12.15 10.87 29.11
N LYS A 6 -13.26 11.52 28.80
CA LYS A 6 -13.89 12.51 29.68
C LYS A 6 -14.55 11.83 30.87
N ILE A 7 -15.01 10.60 30.68
CA ILE A 7 -15.69 9.78 31.68
C ILE A 7 -14.83 8.55 31.97
N ARG A 8 -14.82 8.11 33.23
CA ARG A 8 -14.18 6.84 33.61
C ARG A 8 -14.87 5.69 32.86
N ILE A 9 -14.10 5.00 32.02
CA ILE A 9 -14.56 3.83 31.28
C ILE A 9 -14.96 2.72 32.27
N HIS A 10 -16.13 2.13 32.04
CA HIS A 10 -16.62 1.03 32.86
C HIS A 10 -15.90 -0.28 32.48
N ASP A 11 -15.18 -0.84 33.45
CA ASP A 11 -14.63 -2.20 33.44
C ASP A 11 -15.37 -3.04 34.52
N VAL A 12 -14.89 -4.23 34.85
CA VAL A 12 -15.41 -5.05 35.95
C VAL A 12 -15.12 -4.42 37.33
N ASN A 13 -15.77 -4.93 38.38
CA ASN A 13 -15.52 -4.53 39.77
C ASN A 13 -14.00 -4.59 40.09
N PRO A 14 -13.40 -3.58 40.77
CA PRO A 14 -11.99 -3.58 41.16
C PRO A 14 -11.44 -4.90 41.73
N PHE A 15 -12.23 -5.64 42.52
CA PHE A 15 -11.83 -6.96 43.02
C PHE A 15 -11.60 -8.00 41.90
N MET A 16 -12.45 -8.00 40.87
CA MET A 16 -12.26 -8.87 39.72
C MET A 16 -11.10 -8.41 38.84
N GLN A 17 -10.81 -7.10 38.81
CA GLN A 17 -9.65 -6.56 38.10
C GLN A 17 -8.34 -7.04 38.71
N THR A 18 -8.23 -7.10 40.05
CA THR A 18 -7.01 -7.57 40.73
C THR A 18 -6.78 -9.06 40.49
N ILE A 19 -7.82 -9.89 40.59
CA ILE A 19 -7.74 -11.32 40.27
C ILE A 19 -7.29 -11.51 38.81
N ARG A 20 -7.92 -10.79 37.87
CA ARG A 20 -7.57 -10.88 36.44
C ARG A 20 -6.13 -10.46 36.17
N ASN A 21 -5.67 -9.36 36.76
CA ASN A 21 -4.30 -8.88 36.56
C ASN A 21 -3.27 -9.83 37.18
N PHE A 22 -3.60 -10.45 38.32
CA PHE A 22 -2.77 -11.46 38.96
C PHE A 22 -2.62 -12.70 38.07
N LEU A 23 -3.73 -13.28 37.59
CA LEU A 23 -3.70 -14.47 36.73
C LEU A 23 -3.05 -14.21 35.37
N LEU A 24 -3.13 -12.98 34.84
CA LEU A 24 -2.49 -12.61 33.59
C LEU A 24 -1.00 -12.28 33.72
N GLY A 25 -0.49 -12.07 34.94
CA GLY A 25 0.89 -11.60 35.18
C GLY A 25 1.18 -10.19 34.63
N ARG A 26 0.13 -9.44 34.24
CA ARG A 26 0.24 -8.10 33.66
C ARG A 26 -1.05 -7.31 33.89
N LYS A 27 -0.97 -5.98 33.73
CA LYS A 27 -2.17 -5.13 33.67
C LYS A 27 -2.99 -5.48 32.43
N HIS A 28 -4.28 -5.77 32.64
CA HIS A 28 -5.21 -6.05 31.56
C HIS A 28 -5.44 -4.80 30.70
N THR A 29 -5.40 -4.98 29.39
CA THR A 29 -5.69 -3.96 28.38
C THR A 29 -7.09 -4.21 27.83
N LEU A 30 -8.01 -3.26 28.04
CA LEU A 30 -9.38 -3.37 27.56
C LEU A 30 -9.43 -3.40 26.03
N ALA A 31 -9.97 -4.48 25.46
CA ALA A 31 -10.17 -4.62 24.01
C ALA A 31 -11.50 -4.02 23.52
N LEU A 32 -12.42 -3.72 24.44
CA LEU A 32 -13.69 -3.09 24.11
C LEU A 32 -13.48 -1.63 23.71
N ARG A 33 -14.29 -1.19 22.74
CA ARG A 33 -14.24 0.17 22.20
C ARG A 33 -15.30 1.02 22.90
N PHE A 34 -14.87 2.08 23.55
CA PHE A 34 -15.73 3.02 24.26
C PHE A 34 -15.86 4.32 23.49
N GLN A 35 -16.99 5.01 23.65
CA GLN A 35 -17.34 6.21 22.89
C GLN A 35 -16.26 7.30 22.95
N ASP A 36 -15.68 7.52 24.13
CA ASP A 36 -14.66 8.55 24.34
C ASP A 36 -13.32 8.26 23.65
N ALA A 37 -13.01 6.98 23.44
CA ALA A 37 -11.80 6.53 22.76
C ALA A 37 -12.03 6.32 21.25
N LEU A 38 -13.26 6.50 20.77
CA LEU A 38 -13.62 6.38 19.37
C LEU A 38 -13.79 7.75 18.71
N ALA A 39 -13.53 7.81 17.41
CA ALA A 39 -13.93 8.95 16.61
C ALA A 39 -15.46 9.04 16.53
N SER A 40 -15.98 10.26 16.33
CA SER A 40 -17.41 10.49 16.11
C SER A 40 -17.92 9.69 14.89
N ARG A 41 -19.12 9.14 15.00
CA ARG A 41 -19.82 8.50 13.86
C ARG A 41 -20.31 9.50 12.82
N SER A 42 -20.46 10.77 13.22
CA SER A 42 -20.85 11.87 12.34
C SER A 42 -19.75 12.95 12.43
N PRO A 43 -18.66 12.80 11.65
CA PRO A 43 -17.66 13.85 11.55
C PRO A 43 -18.20 15.04 10.72
N PRO A 44 -17.67 16.25 10.92
CA PRO A 44 -17.98 17.38 10.03
C PRO A 44 -17.51 17.09 8.60
N PRO A 45 -18.11 17.72 7.58
CA PRO A 45 -17.68 17.55 6.20
C PRO A 45 -16.21 17.97 6.04
N PRO A 46 -15.33 17.12 5.47
CA PRO A 46 -13.93 17.46 5.27
C PRO A 46 -13.75 18.40 4.07
N VAL A 47 -12.73 19.25 4.13
CA VAL A 47 -12.20 19.96 2.96
C VAL A 47 -10.96 19.21 2.49
N LEU A 48 -11.10 18.48 1.38
CA LEU A 48 -10.00 17.71 0.81
C LEU A 48 -9.12 18.60 -0.07
N PRO A 49 -7.79 18.40 -0.08
CA PRO A 49 -6.91 19.11 -0.99
C PRO A 49 -7.16 18.67 -2.43
N ASP A 50 -6.92 19.59 -3.34
CA ASP A 50 -7.05 19.36 -4.77
C ASP A 50 -5.96 18.43 -5.33
N GLY A 51 -6.30 17.73 -6.41
CA GLY A 51 -5.35 16.90 -7.15
C GLY A 51 -4.36 17.74 -7.98
N PRO A 52 -3.27 17.13 -8.47
CA PRO A 52 -2.21 17.83 -9.20
C PRO A 52 -2.67 18.44 -10.54
N ALA A 53 -3.81 17.99 -11.08
CA ALA A 53 -4.41 18.48 -12.31
C ALA A 53 -5.54 19.52 -12.06
N HIS A 54 -5.75 20.03 -10.85
CA HIS A 54 -6.59 21.22 -10.61
C HIS A 54 -5.78 22.50 -10.86
N LYS A 55 -5.44 22.74 -12.13
CA LYS A 55 -4.72 23.93 -12.58
C LYS A 55 -5.58 24.72 -13.57
N LEU A 56 -5.56 26.05 -13.46
CA LEU A 56 -6.37 26.95 -14.28
C LEU A 56 -5.83 27.14 -15.70
N ASN A 57 -4.52 27.00 -15.89
CA ASN A 57 -3.82 27.15 -17.17
C ASN A 57 -2.80 26.02 -17.36
N THR A 58 -2.28 25.86 -18.59
CA THR A 58 -1.22 24.87 -18.90
C THR A 58 -1.54 23.45 -18.45
N ASN A 59 -2.80 23.04 -18.62
CA ASN A 59 -3.33 21.77 -18.10
C ASN A 59 -4.21 21.04 -19.13
N TYR A 60 -3.74 21.05 -20.38
CA TYR A 60 -4.44 20.33 -21.44
C TYR A 60 -4.38 18.83 -21.19
N TYR A 61 -5.51 18.15 -21.37
CA TYR A 61 -5.61 16.71 -21.09
C TYR A 61 -4.65 15.88 -21.97
N TYR A 62 -4.41 16.30 -23.23
CA TYR A 62 -3.55 15.57 -24.16
C TYR A 62 -2.10 15.39 -23.67
N SER A 63 -1.59 16.32 -22.83
CA SER A 63 -0.21 16.27 -22.35
C SER A 63 -0.01 15.37 -21.12
N ARG A 64 -1.08 14.77 -20.60
CA ARG A 64 -1.07 13.89 -19.42
C ARG A 64 -1.91 12.62 -19.59
N ASP A 65 -2.33 12.33 -20.82
CA ASP A 65 -3.16 11.18 -21.13
C ASP A 65 -2.30 9.94 -21.38
N ALA A 66 -1.79 9.34 -20.29
CA ALA A 66 -0.97 8.13 -20.34
C ALA A 66 -1.66 6.95 -21.05
N ARG A 67 -2.99 6.94 -21.11
CA ARG A 67 -3.75 5.91 -21.87
C ARG A 67 -3.44 5.93 -23.36
N ARG A 68 -3.07 7.09 -23.91
CA ARG A 68 -2.71 7.27 -25.33
C ARG A 68 -1.21 7.16 -25.59
N GLU A 69 -0.40 7.12 -24.54
CA GLU A 69 1.06 6.93 -24.65
C GLU A 69 1.43 5.44 -24.84
N VAL A 70 0.49 4.53 -24.55
CA VAL A 70 0.70 3.09 -24.73
C VAL A 70 0.82 2.75 -26.22
N SER A 71 2.01 2.30 -26.63
CA SER A 71 2.26 1.72 -27.95
C SER A 71 2.04 0.21 -27.94
N PRO A 72 1.76 -0.41 -29.11
CA PRO A 72 1.83 -1.86 -29.26
C PRO A 72 3.19 -2.41 -28.82
N PRO A 73 3.25 -3.66 -28.33
CA PRO A 73 4.51 -4.28 -27.92
C PRO A 73 5.45 -4.43 -29.13
N GLU A 74 6.75 -4.22 -28.89
CA GLU A 74 7.77 -4.43 -29.90
C GLU A 74 7.98 -5.93 -30.17
N VAL A 75 7.94 -6.32 -31.45
CA VAL A 75 8.13 -7.71 -31.86
C VAL A 75 9.62 -7.96 -32.12
N ILE A 76 10.29 -8.60 -31.16
CA ILE A 76 11.75 -8.85 -31.21
C ILE A 76 12.11 -9.98 -32.19
N ALA A 77 11.19 -10.91 -32.47
CA ALA A 77 11.40 -12.02 -33.40
C ALA A 77 10.12 -12.35 -34.22
N PRO A 78 9.83 -11.60 -35.29
CA PRO A 78 8.67 -11.87 -36.14
C PRO A 78 8.95 -13.04 -37.10
N ASN A 79 8.30 -14.19 -36.86
CA ASN A 79 8.45 -15.48 -37.56
C ASN A 79 9.91 -15.99 -37.67
N PRO A 80 10.23 -17.23 -37.24
CA PRO A 80 11.59 -17.74 -37.42
C PRO A 80 11.90 -17.79 -38.93
N LYS A 81 12.89 -17.00 -39.38
CA LYS A 81 13.51 -17.24 -40.68
C LYS A 81 14.02 -18.68 -40.66
N GLN A 82 13.71 -19.43 -41.71
CA GLN A 82 14.13 -20.81 -41.90
C GLN A 82 15.65 -20.91 -41.65
N ILE A 83 16.05 -21.86 -40.80
CA ILE A 83 17.45 -22.08 -40.41
C ILE A 83 18.24 -22.44 -41.68
N GLU A 84 19.25 -21.64 -42.03
CA GLU A 84 20.22 -22.00 -43.07
C GLU A 84 21.14 -23.13 -42.58
N SER A 85 21.54 -23.98 -43.52
CA SER A 85 22.28 -25.22 -43.27
C SER A 85 23.66 -24.97 -42.66
N GLY A 86 23.79 -25.21 -41.36
CA GLY A 86 24.95 -25.83 -40.71
C GLY A 86 26.33 -25.21 -40.94
N GLU A 87 26.59 -24.02 -40.38
CA GLU A 87 27.94 -23.60 -40.00
C GLU A 87 28.04 -23.38 -38.48
N LYS A 88 29.25 -23.53 -37.93
CA LYS A 88 29.53 -23.45 -36.47
C LYS A 88 29.16 -22.06 -35.94
N GLY A 89 28.04 -21.99 -35.20
CA GLY A 89 27.54 -20.74 -34.64
C GLY A 89 28.48 -20.09 -33.61
N GLU A 90 28.57 -18.77 -33.64
CA GLU A 90 29.30 -17.97 -32.66
C GLU A 90 28.78 -18.19 -31.22
N VAL A 91 29.68 -18.08 -30.24
CA VAL A 91 29.34 -18.25 -28.83
C VAL A 91 28.51 -17.05 -28.36
N VAL A 92 27.19 -17.23 -28.27
CA VAL A 92 26.27 -16.22 -27.74
C VAL A 92 26.46 -16.07 -26.23
N LYS A 93 26.75 -14.84 -25.76
CA LYS A 93 26.84 -14.51 -24.33
C LYS A 93 25.47 -14.70 -23.67
N ARG A 94 25.41 -15.48 -22.58
CA ARG A 94 24.18 -15.63 -21.79
C ARG A 94 23.85 -14.31 -21.07
N ILE A 95 22.64 -13.80 -21.28
CA ILE A 95 22.12 -12.58 -20.66
C ILE A 95 21.03 -12.98 -19.65
N THR A 96 21.06 -12.43 -18.44
CA THR A 96 20.00 -12.58 -17.43
C THR A 96 19.10 -11.34 -17.41
N PRO A 97 17.78 -11.48 -17.16
CA PRO A 97 16.81 -10.38 -17.20
C PRO A 97 16.88 -9.46 -15.96
N GLY A 98 18.08 -9.02 -15.59
CA GLY A 98 18.34 -8.15 -14.45
C GLY A 98 19.42 -8.68 -13.50
N PRO A 99 19.82 -7.85 -12.51
CA PRO A 99 20.79 -8.21 -11.47
C PRO A 99 20.17 -9.12 -10.39
N ILE A 100 21.01 -9.91 -9.73
CA ILE A 100 20.61 -10.76 -8.59
C ILE A 100 20.69 -9.93 -7.31
N TYR A 101 19.56 -9.76 -6.61
CA TYR A 101 19.51 -9.10 -5.32
C TYR A 101 19.60 -10.12 -4.18
N ARG A 102 20.59 -9.95 -3.29
CA ARG A 102 20.66 -10.64 -1.99
C ARG A 102 20.13 -9.67 -0.93
N TRP A 103 19.09 -10.10 -0.22
CA TRP A 103 18.31 -9.28 0.71
C TRP A 103 18.82 -9.38 2.16
N ASP A 104 19.92 -10.10 2.38
CA ASP A 104 20.65 -10.27 3.64
C ASP A 104 21.92 -9.42 3.67
#